data_AF-A0A7I9VWZ3-F1
#
_entry.id   AF-A0A7I9VWZ3-F1
#
_cell.length_a   1.000
_cell.length_b   1.000
_cell.length_c   1.000
_cell.angle_alpha   90.00
_cell.angle_beta   90.00
_cell.angle_gamma   90.00
#
_symmetry.space_group_name_H-M   'P 1'
#
loop_
_entity.id
_entity.type
_entity.pdbx_description
1 polymer ?
#
loop_
_entity_poly.entity_id
_entity_poly.type
_entity_poly.pdbx_seq_one_letter_code
_entity_poly.pdbx_strand_id
1 'polypeptide(L)'
;MTNKPTPPAPQATRRPAIEARSIDYVPLRERHGTVWHQGPFWFTGNFVVTTMVTGFIGPAIGLTLGWSVLAVVLGAAFGTFFMAFHANQGPTMGMPQMIQSRAQFGMRGAVVPFIAVLFVYVGFNVFNVILATQALQLVLPGTAAFWYPVLILIAVLLAVVGYDLLHFSSGGCPT
;
A
#
# COMPACT_ATOMS: atom_id res chain seq x y z
N MET A 1 -50.05 18.54 32.18
CA MET A 1 -49.12 17.39 32.09
C MET A 1 -48.51 17.41 30.70
N THR A 2 -47.36 18.05 30.54
CA THR A 2 -46.65 18.24 29.26
C THR A 2 -45.89 16.97 28.93
N ASN A 3 -46.39 16.20 27.97
CA ASN A 3 -45.74 15.00 27.48
C ASN A 3 -44.53 15.40 26.63
N LYS A 4 -43.32 15.32 27.18
CA LYS A 4 -42.08 15.53 26.41
C LYS A 4 -41.87 14.31 25.52
N PRO A 5 -41.70 14.46 24.19
CA PRO A 5 -41.34 13.35 23.32
C PRO A 5 -40.01 12.74 23.79
N THR A 6 -40.01 11.44 24.06
CA THR A 6 -38.80 10.68 24.35
C THR A 6 -37.87 10.75 23.14
N PRO A 7 -36.57 11.09 23.30
CA PRO A 7 -35.62 11.07 22.21
C PRO A 7 -35.55 9.66 21.60
N PRO A 8 -35.51 9.54 20.26
CA PRO A 8 -35.35 8.24 19.62
C PRO A 8 -34.05 7.57 20.09
N ALA A 9 -34.12 6.27 20.37
CA ALA A 9 -32.97 5.47 20.78
C ALA A 9 -31.84 5.58 19.73
N PRO A 10 -30.56 5.55 20.15
CA PRO A 10 -29.44 5.60 19.22
C PRO A 10 -29.54 4.45 18.22
N GLN A 11 -29.77 4.78 16.94
CA GLN A 11 -29.72 3.78 15.88
C GLN A 11 -28.27 3.30 15.77
N ALA A 12 -28.03 2.04 16.10
CA ALA A 12 -26.77 1.38 15.84
C ALA A 12 -26.56 1.37 14.31
N THR A 13 -25.71 2.26 13.81
CA THR A 13 -25.34 2.32 12.39
C THR A 13 -24.67 1.00 12.03
N ARG A 14 -25.41 0.10 11.38
CA ARG A 14 -24.83 -1.11 10.77
C ARG A 14 -23.71 -0.66 9.85
N ARG A 15 -22.50 -1.18 10.10
CA ARG A 15 -21.37 -1.00 9.20
C ARG A 15 -21.78 -1.51 7.82
N PRO A 16 -21.68 -0.71 6.76
CA PRO A 16 -21.85 -1.25 5.42
C PRO A 16 -20.81 -2.35 5.22
N ALA A 17 -21.28 -3.53 4.84
CA ALA A 17 -20.49 -4.71 4.47
C ALA A 17 -19.59 -4.46 3.25
N ILE A 18 -19.75 -3.33 2.57
CA ILE A 18 -19.02 -2.97 1.36
C ILE A 18 -18.46 -1.57 1.58
N GLU A 19 -17.16 -1.43 1.34
CA GLU A 19 -16.48 -0.15 1.25
C GLU A 19 -17.15 0.66 0.13
N ALA A 20 -17.87 1.73 0.49
CA ALA A 20 -18.70 2.51 -0.43
C ALA A 20 -18.05 3.83 -0.86
N ARG A 21 -16.88 4.18 -0.29
CA ARG A 21 -16.21 5.46 -0.48
C ARG A 21 -14.85 5.25 -1.15
N SER A 22 -14.88 4.82 -2.41
CA SER A 22 -13.66 4.59 -3.19
C SER A 22 -12.77 5.84 -3.30
N ILE A 23 -13.36 6.98 -3.70
CA ILE A 23 -12.65 8.27 -3.84
C ILE A 23 -13.25 9.40 -3.01
N ASP A 24 -14.37 9.12 -2.35
CA ASP A 24 -15.13 10.12 -1.63
C ASP A 24 -14.47 10.51 -0.31
N TYR A 25 -14.81 11.70 0.17
CA TYR A 25 -14.37 12.19 1.46
C TYR A 25 -14.84 11.30 2.61
N VAL A 26 -13.92 10.97 3.54
CA VAL A 26 -14.18 10.20 4.76
C VAL A 26 -14.39 11.15 5.96
N PRO A 27 -15.59 11.23 6.54
CA PRO A 27 -15.88 12.06 7.70
C PRO A 27 -15.11 11.64 8.96
N LEU A 28 -14.80 12.59 9.85
CA LEU A 28 -14.04 12.33 11.09
C LEU A 28 -14.57 11.14 11.92
N ARG A 29 -15.89 11.02 12.07
CA ARG A 29 -16.54 9.93 12.83
C ARG A 29 -16.33 8.54 12.23
N GLU A 30 -16.01 8.46 10.94
CA GLU A 30 -15.75 7.21 10.20
C GLU A 30 -14.26 6.86 10.19
N ARG A 31 -13.38 7.71 10.75
CA ARG A 31 -11.92 7.49 10.81
C ARG A 31 -11.54 6.70 12.07
N HIS A 32 -11.23 5.43 11.91
CA HIS A 32 -10.97 4.50 13.02
C HIS A 32 -9.68 3.68 12.84
N GLY A 33 -8.74 4.15 12.01
CA GLY A 33 -7.43 3.50 11.82
C GLY A 33 -6.46 3.83 12.95
N THR A 34 -5.69 2.84 13.41
CA THR A 34 -4.60 3.05 14.38
C THR A 34 -3.24 2.94 13.67
N VAL A 35 -2.25 3.71 14.13
CA VAL A 35 -0.91 3.76 13.50
C VAL A 35 -0.23 2.39 13.52
N TRP A 36 -0.36 1.65 14.62
CA TRP A 36 0.26 0.33 14.79
C TRP A 36 -0.26 -0.72 13.80
N HIS A 37 -1.50 -0.61 13.32
CA HIS A 37 -2.03 -1.52 12.30
C HIS A 37 -1.32 -1.37 10.95
N GLN A 38 -0.59 -0.28 10.72
CA GLN A 38 0.17 -0.07 9.49
C GLN A 38 1.43 -0.93 9.43
N GLY A 39 2.03 -1.28 10.57
CA GLY A 39 3.30 -2.01 10.64
C GLY A 39 3.28 -3.33 9.87
N PRO A 40 2.35 -4.26 10.17
CA PRO A 40 2.23 -5.53 9.46
C PRO A 40 1.94 -5.37 7.95
N PHE A 41 1.12 -4.36 7.59
CA PHE A 41 0.80 -4.06 6.20
C PHE A 41 2.06 -3.65 5.41
N TRP A 42 2.85 -2.71 5.95
CA TRP A 42 4.08 -2.25 5.33
C TRP A 42 5.17 -3.32 5.32
N PHE A 43 5.30 -4.11 6.39
CA PHE A 43 6.24 -5.22 6.44
C PHE A 43 5.93 -6.22 5.33
N THR A 44 4.68 -6.69 5.25
CA THR A 44 4.27 -7.69 4.26
C THR A 44 4.42 -7.16 2.83
N GLY A 45 4.04 -5.89 2.59
CA GLY A 45 4.19 -5.26 1.28
C GLY A 45 5.63 -5.04 0.83
N ASN A 46 6.59 -4.95 1.77
CA ASN A 46 8.01 -4.76 1.48
C ASN A 46 8.84 -6.03 1.65
N PHE A 47 8.25 -7.14 2.11
CA PHE A 47 8.93 -8.43 2.25
C PHE A 47 9.04 -9.12 0.88
N VAL A 48 9.85 -8.54 0.00
CA VAL A 48 10.01 -8.95 -1.40
C VAL A 48 11.48 -9.09 -1.77
N VAL A 49 11.75 -9.83 -2.85
CA VAL A 49 13.12 -10.08 -3.37
C VAL A 49 13.87 -8.77 -3.63
N THR A 50 13.20 -7.73 -4.10
CA THR A 50 13.79 -6.40 -4.34
C THR A 50 14.37 -5.78 -3.08
N THR A 51 13.64 -5.84 -1.96
CA THR A 51 14.11 -5.34 -0.66
C THR A 51 15.29 -6.15 -0.17
N MET A 52 15.23 -7.48 -0.32
CA MET A 52 16.34 -8.37 0.01
C MET A 52 17.61 -8.02 -0.78
N VAL A 53 17.52 -7.94 -2.11
CA VAL A 53 18.65 -7.59 -2.99
C VAL A 53 19.21 -6.21 -2.64
N THR A 54 18.34 -5.23 -2.37
CA THR A 54 18.76 -3.88 -1.94
C THR A 54 19.57 -3.93 -0.64
N GLY A 55 19.15 -4.74 0.32
CA GLY A 55 19.88 -4.95 1.58
C GLY A 55 21.27 -5.57 1.38
N PHE A 56 21.44 -6.38 0.33
CA PHE A 56 22.73 -6.99 -0.02
C PHE A 56 23.68 -6.07 -0.80
N ILE A 57 23.26 -4.86 -1.20
CA ILE A 57 24.15 -3.90 -1.88
C ILE A 57 25.35 -3.53 -0.99
N GLY A 58 25.13 -3.29 0.30
CA GLY A 58 26.21 -2.93 1.24
C GLY A 58 27.33 -3.99 1.26
N PRO A 59 27.02 -5.26 1.57
CA PRO A 59 28.01 -6.33 1.52
C PRO A 59 28.62 -6.53 0.13
N ALA A 60 27.84 -6.38 -0.95
CA ALA A 60 28.32 -6.53 -2.32
C ALA A 60 29.39 -5.49 -2.72
N ILE A 61 29.38 -4.31 -2.09
CA ILE A 61 30.42 -3.28 -2.27
C ILE A 61 31.48 -3.28 -1.16
N GLY A 62 31.49 -4.31 -0.30
CA GLY A 62 32.53 -4.54 0.71
C GLY A 62 32.24 -3.99 2.12
N LEU A 63 31.02 -3.53 2.43
CA LEU A 63 30.67 -3.15 3.80
C LEU A 63 30.56 -4.40 4.68
N THR A 64 31.00 -4.29 5.94
CA THR A 64 30.72 -5.32 6.95
C THR A 64 29.22 -5.35 7.26
N LEU A 65 28.74 -6.43 7.91
CA LEU A 65 27.33 -6.56 8.29
C LEU A 65 26.85 -5.36 9.13
N GLY A 66 27.64 -4.92 10.11
CA GLY A 66 27.29 -3.78 10.96
C GLY A 66 27.13 -2.49 10.18
N TRP A 67 28.07 -2.18 9.28
CA TRP A 67 27.98 -0.98 8.42
C TRP A 67 26.85 -1.07 7.40
N SER A 68 26.57 -2.26 6.88
CA SER A 68 25.46 -2.49 5.94
C SER A 68 24.11 -2.26 6.62
N VAL A 69 23.91 -2.82 7.82
CA VAL A 69 22.70 -2.60 8.63
C VAL A 69 22.56 -1.12 8.97
N LEU A 70 23.64 -0.47 9.41
CA LEU A 70 23.60 0.95 9.73
C LEU A 70 23.23 1.81 8.51
N ALA A 71 23.83 1.54 7.35
CA ALA A 71 23.53 2.25 6.10
C ALA A 71 22.05 2.06 5.70
N VAL A 72 21.52 0.84 5.79
CA VAL A 72 20.11 0.55 5.52
C VAL A 72 19.19 1.29 6.48
N VAL A 73 19.47 1.25 7.80
CA VAL A 73 18.66 1.93 8.81
C VAL A 73 18.66 3.45 8.61
N LEU A 74 19.83 4.05 8.37
CA LEU A 74 19.95 5.48 8.12
C LEU A 74 19.27 5.90 6.82
N GLY A 75 19.46 5.13 5.74
CA GLY A 75 18.79 5.36 4.46
C GLY A 75 17.27 5.26 4.58
N ALA A 76 16.77 4.24 5.26
CA ALA A 76 15.34 4.07 5.51
C ALA A 76 14.79 5.20 6.39
N ALA A 77 15.47 5.57 7.47
CA ALA A 77 15.06 6.66 8.35
C ALA A 77 15.01 8.00 7.60
N PHE A 78 16.03 8.29 6.80
CA PHE A 78 16.08 9.52 5.99
C PHE A 78 14.99 9.55 4.92
N GLY A 79 14.84 8.46 4.15
CA GLY A 79 13.83 8.37 3.10
C GLY A 79 12.39 8.42 3.63
N THR A 80 12.15 7.83 4.80
CA THR A 80 10.81 7.81 5.42
C THR A 80 10.49 9.08 6.21
N PHE A 81 11.48 9.89 6.60
CA PHE A 81 11.28 11.12 7.37
C PHE A 81 10.29 12.08 6.70
N PHE A 82 10.50 12.41 5.41
CA PHE A 82 9.58 13.27 4.66
C PHE A 82 8.22 12.60 4.41
N MET A 83 8.23 11.30 4.15
CA MET A 83 7.01 10.52 3.95
C MET A 83 6.14 10.50 5.20
N ALA A 84 6.73 10.47 6.40
CA ALA A 84 6.00 10.46 7.67
C ALA A 84 5.15 11.73 7.86
N PHE A 85 5.69 12.91 7.51
CA PHE A 85 4.91 14.15 7.53
C PHE A 85 3.75 14.11 6.54
N HIS A 86 3.96 13.54 5.36
CA HIS A 86 2.93 13.40 4.36
C HIS A 86 1.87 12.36 4.77
N ALA A 87 2.26 11.26 5.41
CA ALA A 87 1.34 10.22 5.87
C ALA A 87 0.33 10.74 6.89
N ASN A 88 0.69 11.75 7.70
CA ASN A 88 -0.22 12.38 8.66
C ASN A 88 -1.34 13.21 8.00
N GLN A 89 -1.21 13.53 6.72
CA GLN A 89 -2.22 14.26 5.95
C GLN A 89 -3.48 13.42 5.68
N GLY A 90 -3.34 12.11 5.53
CA GLY A 90 -4.47 11.20 5.28
C GLY A 90 -5.53 11.22 6.40
N PRO A 91 -5.15 10.95 7.66
CA PRO A 91 -6.08 10.96 8.80
C PRO A 91 -6.73 12.32 9.08
N THR A 92 -6.07 13.42 8.72
CA THR A 92 -6.56 14.78 8.97
C THR A 92 -7.48 15.29 7.87
N MET A 93 -7.14 15.05 6.60
CA MET A 93 -7.95 15.50 5.47
C MET A 93 -9.06 14.53 5.09
N GLY A 94 -8.91 13.22 5.29
CA GLY A 94 -9.89 12.22 4.86
C GLY A 94 -10.18 12.23 3.36
N MET A 95 -9.21 12.70 2.56
CA MET A 95 -9.29 12.73 1.10
C MET A 95 -8.13 11.90 0.51
N PRO A 96 -8.34 11.20 -0.62
CA PRO A 96 -7.26 10.53 -1.33
C PRO A 96 -6.13 11.48 -1.73
N GLN A 97 -4.88 11.02 -1.62
CA GLN A 97 -3.68 11.80 -1.93
C GLN A 97 -3.69 12.38 -3.35
N MET A 98 -4.22 11.62 -4.32
CA MET A 98 -4.35 12.06 -5.72
C MET A 98 -5.34 13.21 -5.92
N ILE A 99 -6.30 13.42 -5.01
CA ILE A 99 -7.18 14.59 -5.03
C ILE A 99 -6.47 15.78 -4.39
N GLN A 100 -5.70 15.55 -3.32
CA GLN A 100 -4.94 16.60 -2.63
C GLN A 100 -3.89 17.26 -3.53
N SER A 101 -3.25 16.50 -4.44
CA SER A 101 -2.28 17.06 -5.39
C SER A 101 -2.88 18.16 -6.28
N ARG A 102 -4.19 18.16 -6.52
CA ARG A 102 -4.88 19.21 -7.29
C ARG A 102 -4.86 20.56 -6.58
N ALA A 103 -4.80 20.58 -5.24
CA ALA A 103 -4.70 21.83 -4.49
C ALA A 103 -3.33 22.50 -4.68
N GLN A 104 -2.26 21.72 -4.88
CA GLN A 104 -0.90 22.22 -5.05
C GLN A 104 -0.57 22.55 -6.51
N PHE A 105 -0.98 21.67 -7.43
CA PHE A 105 -0.60 21.75 -8.85
C PHE A 105 -1.74 22.22 -9.76
N GLY A 106 -2.94 22.45 -9.22
CA GLY A 106 -4.14 22.72 -10.00
C GLY A 106 -4.68 21.48 -10.71
N MET A 107 -5.85 21.63 -11.36
CA MET A 107 -6.53 20.51 -11.99
C MET A 107 -5.71 19.89 -13.15
N ARG A 108 -5.05 20.73 -13.95
CA ARG A 108 -4.19 20.26 -15.06
C ARG A 108 -2.80 19.85 -14.59
N GLY A 109 -2.19 20.58 -13.64
CA GLY A 109 -0.83 20.27 -13.19
C GLY A 109 -0.73 19.00 -12.35
N ALA A 110 -1.82 18.53 -11.74
CA ALA A 110 -1.87 17.24 -11.05
C ALA A 110 -1.54 16.03 -11.96
N VAL A 111 -1.53 16.21 -13.29
CA VAL A 111 -1.06 15.18 -14.24
C VAL A 111 0.42 14.83 -14.04
N VAL A 112 1.25 15.78 -13.61
CA VAL A 112 2.70 15.58 -13.43
C VAL A 112 2.99 14.55 -12.32
N PRO A 113 2.52 14.73 -11.07
CA PRO A 113 2.71 13.71 -10.03
C PRO A 113 1.99 12.40 -10.37
N PHE A 114 0.89 12.44 -11.13
CA PHE A 114 0.22 11.22 -11.60
C PHE A 114 1.08 10.40 -12.56
N ILE A 115 1.70 11.03 -13.57
CA ILE A 115 2.61 10.33 -14.49
C ILE A 115 3.83 9.81 -13.72
N ALA A 116 4.37 10.61 -12.79
CA ALA A 116 5.49 10.18 -11.97
C ALA A 116 5.15 8.93 -11.13
N VAL A 117 3.97 8.90 -10.50
CA VAL A 117 3.57 7.74 -9.68
C VAL A 117 3.33 6.50 -10.54
N LEU A 118 2.71 6.65 -11.73
CA LEU A 118 2.57 5.55 -12.68
C LEU A 118 3.92 4.99 -13.12
N PHE A 119 4.85 5.86 -13.46
CA PHE A 119 6.20 5.46 -13.86
C PHE A 119 6.92 4.68 -12.76
N VAL A 120 6.86 5.18 -11.51
CA VAL A 120 7.46 4.50 -10.35
C VAL A 120 6.82 3.13 -10.13
N TYR A 121 5.50 3.02 -10.18
CA TYR A 121 4.82 1.73 -9.99
C TYR A 121 5.12 0.74 -11.11
N VAL A 122 5.12 1.17 -12.38
CA VAL A 122 5.50 0.31 -13.50
C VAL A 122 6.93 -0.16 -13.34
N GLY A 123 7.87 0.76 -13.06
CA GLY A 123 9.27 0.42 -12.83
C GLY A 123 9.44 -0.58 -11.69
N PHE A 124 8.79 -0.35 -10.55
CA PHE A 124 8.86 -1.24 -9.39
C PHE A 124 8.33 -2.65 -9.71
N ASN A 125 7.20 -2.75 -10.44
CA ASN A 125 6.66 -4.04 -10.87
C ASN A 125 7.60 -4.76 -11.84
N VAL A 126 8.20 -4.04 -12.79
CA VAL A 126 9.20 -4.60 -13.71
C VAL A 126 10.40 -5.14 -12.94
N PHE A 127 10.96 -4.37 -12.00
CA PHE A 127 12.07 -4.83 -11.15
C PHE A 127 11.70 -6.07 -10.33
N ASN A 128 10.52 -6.08 -9.71
CA ASN A 128 10.05 -7.24 -8.93
C ASN A 128 10.00 -8.51 -9.79
N VAL A 129 9.45 -8.44 -11.01
CA VAL A 129 9.36 -9.60 -11.91
C VAL A 129 10.74 -10.04 -12.40
N ILE A 130 11.64 -9.11 -12.72
CA ILE A 130 13.01 -9.41 -13.13
C ILE A 130 13.76 -10.14 -12.01
N LEU A 131 13.74 -9.59 -10.79
CA LEU A 131 14.46 -10.15 -9.65
C LEU A 131 13.86 -11.49 -9.19
N ALA A 132 12.53 -11.62 -9.18
CA ALA A 132 11.87 -12.90 -8.90
C ALA A 132 12.22 -13.97 -9.93
N THR A 133 12.28 -13.61 -11.22
CA THR A 133 12.71 -14.53 -12.28
C THR A 133 14.15 -14.98 -12.10
N GLN A 134 15.06 -14.04 -11.83
CA GLN A 134 16.47 -14.36 -11.56
C GLN A 134 16.60 -15.29 -10.36
N ALA A 135 15.85 -15.04 -9.28
CA ALA A 135 15.84 -15.90 -8.10
C ALA A 135 15.31 -17.31 -8.41
N LEU A 136 14.23 -17.45 -9.20
CA LEU A 136 13.70 -18.75 -9.61
C LEU A 136 14.68 -19.53 -10.50
N GLN A 137 15.37 -18.85 -11.41
CA GLN A 137 16.35 -19.49 -12.31
C GLN A 137 17.59 -20.05 -11.58
N LEU A 138 17.83 -19.66 -10.32
CA LEU A 138 18.87 -20.28 -9.49
C LEU A 138 18.51 -21.68 -9.00
N VAL A 139 17.21 -22.00 -8.94
CA VAL A 139 16.69 -23.22 -8.30
C VAL A 139 15.84 -24.08 -9.22
N LEU A 140 15.26 -23.49 -10.28
CA LEU A 140 14.38 -24.16 -11.23
C LEU A 140 14.84 -23.91 -12.66
N PRO A 141 14.72 -24.91 -13.56
CA PRO A 141 14.99 -24.71 -14.98
C PRO A 141 13.92 -23.79 -15.60
N GLY A 142 14.32 -23.06 -16.64
CA GLY A 142 13.41 -22.22 -17.42
C GLY A 142 14.04 -20.91 -17.85
N THR A 143 13.63 -20.37 -18.99
CA THR A 143 14.12 -19.10 -19.51
C THR A 143 13.32 -17.93 -18.95
N ALA A 144 13.86 -16.73 -19.02
CA ALA A 144 13.15 -15.52 -18.60
C ALA A 144 11.86 -15.32 -19.40
N ALA A 145 11.86 -15.68 -20.70
CA ALA A 145 10.68 -15.63 -21.57
C ALA A 145 9.52 -16.52 -21.08
N PHE A 146 9.82 -17.60 -20.34
CA PHE A 146 8.80 -18.43 -19.70
C PHE A 146 8.37 -17.85 -18.35
N TRP A 147 9.32 -17.48 -17.49
CA TRP A 147 9.02 -17.05 -16.12
C TRP A 147 8.32 -15.69 -16.04
N TYR A 148 8.62 -14.74 -16.92
CA TYR A 148 7.96 -13.44 -16.95
C TYR A 148 6.43 -13.54 -17.08
N PRO A 149 5.85 -14.16 -18.13
CA PRO A 149 4.40 -14.27 -18.25
C PRO A 149 3.78 -15.10 -17.13
N VAL A 150 4.45 -16.15 -16.64
CA VAL A 150 3.96 -16.98 -15.52
C VAL A 150 3.82 -16.15 -14.24
N LEU A 151 4.86 -15.41 -13.86
CA LEU A 151 4.85 -14.57 -12.66
C LEU A 151 3.84 -13.42 -12.77
N ILE A 152 3.74 -12.79 -13.95
CA ILE A 152 2.75 -11.74 -14.21
C ILE A 152 1.33 -12.30 -14.09
N LEU A 153 1.06 -13.48 -14.67
CA LEU A 153 -0.26 -14.11 -14.57
C LEU A 153 -0.62 -14.44 -13.12
N ILE A 154 0.31 -15.02 -12.36
CA ILE A 154 0.11 -15.31 -10.94
C ILE A 154 -0.16 -14.01 -10.17
N ALA A 155 0.62 -12.95 -10.40
CA ALA A 155 0.43 -11.67 -9.73
C ALA A 155 -0.94 -11.05 -10.05
N VAL A 156 -1.39 -11.11 -11.30
CA VAL A 156 -2.73 -10.64 -11.71
C VAL A 156 -3.82 -11.46 -11.03
N LEU A 157 -3.69 -12.80 -11.02
CA LEU A 157 -4.65 -13.67 -10.35
C LEU A 157 -4.72 -13.37 -8.85
N LEU A 158 -3.58 -13.19 -8.19
CA LEU A 158 -3.54 -12.82 -6.77
C LEU A 158 -4.09 -11.40 -6.52
N ALA A 159 -3.92 -10.47 -7.45
CA ALA A 159 -4.51 -9.14 -7.34
C ALA A 159 -6.04 -9.18 -7.46
N VAL A 160 -6.57 -10.00 -8.39
CA VAL A 160 -8.02 -10.20 -8.57
C VAL A 160 -8.62 -10.97 -7.39
N VAL A 161 -8.03 -12.11 -7.01
CA VAL A 161 -8.51 -12.91 -5.88
C VAL A 161 -8.32 -12.17 -4.56
N GLY A 162 -7.22 -11.43 -4.39
CA GLY A 162 -6.98 -10.60 -3.21
C GLY A 162 -8.01 -9.48 -3.08
N TYR A 163 -8.38 -8.85 -4.20
CA TYR A 163 -9.52 -7.93 -4.25
C TYR A 163 -10.82 -8.64 -3.80
N ASP A 164 -11.12 -9.80 -4.37
CA ASP A 164 -12.33 -10.57 -4.02
C ASP A 164 -12.33 -11.05 -2.56
N LEU A 165 -11.19 -11.46 -1.99
CA LEU A 165 -11.07 -11.89 -0.60
C LEU A 165 -11.26 -10.73 0.39
N LEU A 166 -10.76 -9.54 0.04
CA LEU A 166 -11.02 -8.31 0.80
C LEU A 166 -12.50 -7.93 0.74
N HIS A 167 -13.17 -8.17 -0.38
CA HIS A 167 -14.61 -7.96 -0.55
C HIS A 167 -15.48 -9.09 0.06
N PHE A 168 -14.99 -10.32 0.12
CA PHE A 168 -15.70 -11.47 0.67
C PHE A 168 -15.65 -11.50 2.20
N SER A 169 -14.50 -11.17 2.81
CA SER A 169 -14.38 -11.01 4.27
C SER A 169 -15.23 -9.87 4.83
N SER A 170 -15.72 -8.99 3.96
CA SER A 170 -16.67 -7.95 4.28
C SER A 170 -18.12 -8.33 3.91
N GLY A 171 -18.34 -9.45 3.20
CA GLY A 171 -19.62 -9.87 2.60
C GLY A 171 -20.22 -11.24 2.99
N GLY A 172 -20.03 -11.77 4.20
CA GLY A 172 -20.82 -12.92 4.71
C GLY A 172 -20.28 -13.45 6.05
N CYS A 173 -21.07 -13.67 7.11
CA CYS A 173 -22.30 -14.45 7.20
C CYS A 173 -23.20 -13.97 8.37
N PRO A 174 -24.54 -14.04 8.25
CA PRO A 174 -25.46 -13.84 9.37
C PRO A 174 -25.58 -15.11 10.23
N THR A 175 -25.37 -14.96 11.52
CA THR A 175 -26.04 -15.75 12.57
C THR A 175 -26.42 -14.82 13.70
#